data_AF-A0A0R2F6Q1-F1
#
_entry.id   AF-A0A0R2F6Q1-F1
#
_cell.length_a   1.000
_cell.length_b   1.000
_cell.length_c   1.000
_cell.angle_alpha   90.00
_cell.angle_beta   90.00
_cell.angle_gamma   90.00
#
_symmetry.space_group_name_H-M   'P 1'
#
loop_
_entity.id
_entity.type
_entity.pdbx_description
1 polymer ?
#
loop_
_entity_poly.entity_id
_entity_poly.type
_entity_poly.pdbx_seq_one_letter_code
_entity_poly.pdbx_strand_id
1 'polypeptide(L)'
;MTSKFQELLTNLEVLHLDKMHAYLSEYIDQINAQQLSFTDAMLSLTTAELNWQSDQEIERIVRRARFPQQKTLKAFDFDFQPNINKQEVLGFQDLAFMEKRENLVFIGSPGVGKTHLAISIGIEACRQGKRTLFINCHELLSRLRAAYEKGDLDRSINRYARYDLLVIDEIGYLPIDHDEANLLFQLINARYEKNSTIITSNTDLSGWVEIFQNPTVTGAILDRVVHHVHVVKITGKSYRLKGTD
;
A
#
# COMPACT_ATOMS: atom_id res chain seq x y z
N MET A 1 -26.95 -28.59 33.80
CA MET A 1 -25.52 -28.30 33.94
C MET A 1 -24.91 -28.38 32.56
N THR A 2 -24.35 -27.28 32.06
CA THR A 2 -23.63 -27.26 30.79
C THR A 2 -22.38 -28.15 30.92
N SER A 3 -22.05 -28.95 29.90
CA SER A 3 -20.82 -29.75 29.92
C SER A 3 -19.60 -28.84 29.98
N LYS A 4 -18.51 -29.25 30.66
CA LYS A 4 -17.22 -28.52 30.65
C LYS A 4 -16.73 -28.21 29.23
N PHE A 5 -17.03 -29.10 28.28
CA PHE A 5 -16.74 -28.88 26.86
C PHE A 5 -17.53 -27.69 26.29
N GLN A 6 -18.81 -27.57 26.63
CA GLN A 6 -19.64 -26.45 26.19
C GLN A 6 -19.20 -25.13 26.83
N GLU A 7 -18.81 -25.15 28.10
CA GLU A 7 -18.24 -23.97 28.77
C GLU A 7 -16.94 -23.51 28.10
N LEU A 8 -16.08 -24.45 27.71
CA LEU A 8 -14.86 -24.14 26.96
C LEU A 8 -15.17 -23.51 25.59
N LEU A 9 -16.12 -24.06 24.83
CA LEU A 9 -16.56 -23.45 23.57
C LEU A 9 -17.08 -22.02 23.76
N THR A 10 -17.94 -21.79 24.76
CA THR A 10 -18.42 -20.45 25.09
C THR A 10 -17.28 -19.49 25.46
N ASN A 11 -16.27 -19.96 26.21
CA ASN A 11 -15.10 -19.13 26.53
C ASN A 11 -14.31 -18.76 25.28
N LEU A 12 -14.11 -19.70 24.34
CA LEU A 12 -13.39 -19.42 23.10
C LEU A 12 -14.13 -18.40 22.22
N GLU A 13 -15.46 -18.46 22.17
CA GLU A 13 -16.29 -17.47 21.47
C GLU A 13 -16.17 -16.07 22.09
N VAL A 14 -16.25 -15.96 23.42
CA VAL A 14 -16.09 -14.69 24.15
C VAL A 14 -14.69 -14.09 23.97
N LEU A 15 -13.67 -14.94 23.86
CA LEU A 15 -12.29 -14.52 23.61
C LEU A 15 -12.00 -14.22 22.12
N HIS A 16 -12.96 -14.43 21.22
CA HIS A 16 -12.78 -14.33 19.76
C HIS A 16 -11.68 -15.25 19.22
N LEU A 17 -11.60 -16.47 19.74
CA LEU A 17 -10.67 -17.52 19.29
C LEU A 17 -11.38 -18.46 18.29
N ASP A 18 -11.74 -17.91 17.13
CA ASP A 18 -12.66 -18.52 16.17
C ASP A 18 -12.13 -19.85 15.58
N LYS A 19 -10.82 -19.93 15.32
CA LYS A 19 -10.18 -21.15 14.79
C LYS A 19 -9.99 -22.19 15.88
N MET A 20 -9.62 -21.77 17.08
CA MET A 20 -9.59 -22.69 18.21
C MET A 20 -10.97 -23.30 18.44
N HIS A 21 -12.02 -22.47 18.45
CA HIS A 21 -13.40 -22.94 18.59
C HIS A 21 -13.79 -23.93 17.49
N ALA A 22 -13.49 -23.61 16.23
CA ALA A 22 -13.84 -24.45 15.09
C ALA A 22 -13.11 -25.81 15.06
N TYR A 23 -11.86 -25.87 15.50
CA TYR A 23 -11.03 -27.07 15.39
C TYR A 23 -10.94 -27.89 16.68
N LEU A 24 -11.37 -27.34 17.82
CA LEU A 24 -11.19 -27.97 19.14
C LEU A 24 -11.68 -29.43 19.19
N SER A 25 -12.84 -29.74 18.61
CA SER A 25 -13.41 -31.09 18.64
C SER A 25 -12.50 -32.12 17.94
N GLU A 26 -11.97 -31.77 16.77
CA GLU A 26 -11.08 -32.63 15.99
C GLU A 26 -9.80 -32.94 16.77
N TYR A 27 -9.21 -31.92 17.39
CA TYR A 27 -7.99 -32.09 18.19
C TYR A 27 -8.23 -32.91 19.46
N ILE A 28 -9.39 -32.78 20.11
CA ILE A 28 -9.76 -33.64 21.26
C ILE A 28 -9.85 -35.10 20.83
N ASP A 29 -10.46 -35.39 19.68
CA ASP A 29 -10.57 -36.75 19.16
C ASP A 29 -9.19 -37.35 18.86
N GLN A 30 -8.27 -36.56 18.29
CA GLN A 30 -6.89 -36.97 18.05
C GLN A 30 -6.09 -37.23 19.34
N ILE A 31 -6.29 -36.42 20.39
CA ILE A 31 -5.68 -36.63 21.71
C ILE A 31 -6.20 -37.93 22.33
N ASN A 32 -7.52 -38.15 22.29
CA ASN A 32 -8.16 -39.35 22.83
C ASN A 32 -7.71 -40.62 22.10
N ALA A 33 -7.46 -40.51 20.79
CA ALA A 33 -6.91 -41.58 19.96
C ALA A 33 -5.39 -41.79 20.15
N GLN A 34 -4.73 -41.04 21.05
CA GLN A 34 -3.28 -41.06 21.29
C GLN A 34 -2.44 -40.75 20.03
N GLN A 35 -3.02 -40.05 19.06
CA GLN A 35 -2.36 -39.65 17.82
C GLN A 35 -1.58 -38.34 17.96
N LEU A 36 -1.97 -37.52 18.94
CA LEU A 36 -1.37 -36.21 19.18
C LEU A 36 -1.26 -35.94 20.68
N SER A 37 -0.17 -35.33 21.13
CA SER A 37 -0.07 -34.89 22.53
C SER A 37 -0.95 -33.66 22.77
N PHE A 38 -1.39 -33.46 24.01
CA PHE A 38 -2.12 -32.23 24.39
C PHE A 38 -1.34 -30.95 24.06
N THR A 39 -0.01 -30.98 24.24
CA THR A 39 0.84 -29.80 23.98
C THR A 39 0.90 -29.49 22.49
N ASP A 40 1.05 -30.50 21.64
CA ASP A 40 1.08 -30.33 20.18
C ASP A 40 -0.28 -29.88 19.64
N ALA A 41 -1.38 -30.39 20.21
CA ALA A 41 -2.72 -29.95 19.89
C ALA A 41 -2.93 -28.47 20.23
N MET A 42 -2.56 -28.06 21.44
CA MET A 42 -2.67 -26.67 21.88
C MET A 42 -1.79 -25.73 21.05
N LEU A 43 -0.57 -26.14 20.72
CA LEU A 43 0.30 -25.37 19.83
C LEU A 43 -0.32 -25.21 18.45
N SER A 44 -0.90 -26.27 17.89
CA SER A 44 -1.52 -26.23 16.56
C SER A 44 -2.78 -25.36 16.55
N LEU A 45 -3.64 -25.47 17.56
CA LEU A 45 -4.84 -24.63 17.72
C LEU A 45 -4.47 -23.15 17.85
N THR A 46 -3.52 -22.82 18.72
CA THR A 46 -3.08 -21.42 18.92
C THR A 46 -2.36 -20.88 17.69
N THR A 47 -1.58 -21.70 16.97
CA THR A 47 -0.93 -21.31 15.72
C THR A 47 -1.97 -21.02 14.62
N ALA A 48 -3.00 -21.86 14.49
CA ALA A 48 -4.08 -21.64 13.53
C ALA A 48 -4.83 -20.33 13.81
N GLU A 49 -5.07 -20.03 15.08
CA GLU A 49 -5.68 -18.78 15.53
C GLU A 49 -4.82 -17.56 15.19
N LEU A 50 -3.55 -17.59 15.58
CA LEU A 50 -2.61 -16.49 15.31
C LEU A 50 -2.48 -16.21 13.81
N ASN A 51 -2.39 -17.26 12.99
CA ASN A 51 -2.31 -17.12 11.53
C ASN A 51 -3.58 -16.47 10.98
N TRP A 52 -4.77 -16.92 11.42
CA TRP A 52 -6.03 -16.35 10.97
C TRP A 52 -6.19 -14.88 11.39
N GLN A 53 -5.83 -14.54 12.63
CA GLN A 53 -5.87 -13.14 13.10
C GLN A 53 -4.92 -12.25 12.30
N SER A 54 -3.72 -12.75 12.00
CA SER A 54 -2.75 -12.05 11.13
C SER A 54 -3.32 -11.82 9.73
N ASP A 55 -3.93 -12.84 9.13
CA ASP A 55 -4.56 -12.74 7.81
C ASP A 55 -5.72 -11.72 7.81
N GLN A 56 -6.56 -11.72 8.84
CA GLN A 56 -7.64 -10.75 8.98
C GLN A 56 -7.13 -9.32 9.12
N GLU A 57 -6.04 -9.10 9.87
CA GLU A 57 -5.43 -7.78 9.99
C GLU A 57 -4.87 -7.30 8.65
N ILE A 58 -4.15 -8.16 7.92
CA ILE A 58 -3.64 -7.85 6.59
C ILE A 58 -4.80 -7.49 5.64
N GLU A 59 -5.86 -8.30 5.62
CA GLU A 59 -7.06 -8.01 4.81
C GLU A 59 -7.67 -6.65 5.17
N ARG A 60 -7.75 -6.32 6.46
CA ARG A 60 -8.27 -5.04 6.94
C ARG A 60 -7.40 -3.88 6.46
N ILE A 61 -6.09 -4.01 6.52
CA ILE A 61 -5.14 -2.99 6.03
C ILE A 61 -5.29 -2.81 4.52
N VAL A 62 -5.29 -3.91 3.74
CA VAL A 62 -5.48 -3.88 2.27
C VAL A 62 -6.80 -3.21 1.88
N ARG A 63 -7.90 -3.54 2.56
CA ARG A 63 -9.22 -2.91 2.32
C ARG A 63 -9.18 -1.42 2.62
N ARG A 64 -8.51 -1.00 3.71
CA ARG A 64 -8.37 0.42 4.09
C ARG A 64 -7.43 1.20 3.19
N ALA A 65 -6.51 0.53 2.50
CA ALA A 65 -5.59 1.16 1.56
C ALA A 65 -6.25 1.65 0.26
N ARG A 66 -7.50 1.26 -0.03
CA ARG A 66 -8.30 1.76 -1.17
C ARG A 66 -7.66 1.52 -2.54
N PHE A 67 -6.95 0.41 -2.72
CA PHE A 67 -6.47 0.03 -4.05
C PHE A 67 -7.66 -0.20 -5.00
N PRO A 68 -7.62 0.33 -6.22
CA PRO A 68 -8.72 0.16 -7.18
C PRO A 68 -8.83 -1.28 -7.69
N GLN A 69 -7.72 -2.03 -7.66
CA GLN A 69 -7.64 -3.42 -8.07
C GLN A 69 -6.60 -4.15 -7.22
N GLN A 70 -6.72 -5.47 -7.09
CA GLN A 70 -5.66 -6.29 -6.52
C GLN A 70 -4.68 -6.68 -7.62
N LYS A 71 -3.47 -6.12 -7.57
CA LYS A 71 -2.37 -6.46 -8.48
C LYS A 71 -1.20 -6.99 -7.66
N THR A 72 -0.52 -7.99 -8.20
CA THR A 72 0.70 -8.52 -7.59
C THR A 72 1.84 -8.38 -8.58
N LEU A 73 3.06 -8.33 -8.05
CA LEU A 73 4.23 -8.24 -8.89
C LEU A 73 4.45 -9.50 -9.73
N LYS A 74 4.01 -10.66 -9.24
CA LYS A 74 3.97 -11.93 -10.00
C LYS A 74 3.10 -11.85 -11.25
N ALA A 75 2.04 -11.03 -11.22
CA ALA A 75 1.15 -10.82 -12.36
C ALA A 75 1.66 -9.72 -13.33
N PHE A 76 2.81 -9.10 -13.05
CA PHE A 76 3.41 -8.13 -13.95
C PHE A 76 4.23 -8.86 -15.03
N ASP A 77 3.88 -8.64 -16.30
CA ASP A 77 4.54 -9.22 -17.46
C ASP A 77 5.80 -8.41 -17.81
N PHE A 78 6.93 -8.81 -17.22
CA PHE A 78 8.24 -8.19 -17.46
C PHE A 78 8.72 -8.38 -18.90
N ASP A 79 8.31 -9.45 -19.59
CA ASP A 79 8.71 -9.71 -20.97
C ASP A 79 8.03 -8.72 -21.93
N PHE A 80 6.82 -8.25 -21.59
CA PHE A 80 6.11 -7.20 -22.33
C PHE A 80 6.70 -5.79 -22.11
N GLN A 81 7.48 -5.57 -21.04
CA GLN A 81 8.16 -4.30 -20.74
C GLN A 81 9.67 -4.53 -20.56
N PRO A 82 10.42 -4.91 -21.63
CA PRO A 82 11.78 -5.43 -21.51
C PRO A 82 12.81 -4.41 -21.00
N ASN A 83 12.51 -3.11 -21.11
CA ASN A 83 13.40 -2.04 -20.69
C ASN A 83 13.36 -1.78 -19.17
N ILE A 84 12.48 -2.44 -18.42
CA ILE A 84 12.42 -2.29 -16.98
C ILE A 84 13.48 -3.18 -16.32
N ASN A 85 14.20 -2.64 -15.33
CA ASN A 85 15.12 -3.46 -14.54
C ASN A 85 14.31 -4.37 -13.60
N LYS A 86 14.12 -5.62 -14.03
CA LYS A 86 13.37 -6.63 -13.27
C LYS A 86 13.94 -6.86 -11.87
N GLN A 87 15.27 -6.89 -11.72
CA GLN A 87 15.88 -7.15 -10.42
C GLN A 87 15.62 -6.01 -9.43
N GLU A 88 15.77 -4.77 -9.88
CA GLU A 88 15.46 -3.58 -9.07
C GLU A 88 13.98 -3.58 -8.64
N VAL A 89 13.07 -3.83 -9.59
CA VAL A 89 11.62 -3.82 -9.30
C VAL A 89 11.21 -4.94 -8.34
N LEU A 90 11.77 -6.14 -8.49
CA LEU A 90 11.59 -7.23 -7.54
C LEU A 90 12.19 -6.90 -6.16
N GLY A 91 13.30 -6.16 -6.14
CA GLY A 91 13.94 -5.66 -4.93
C GLY A 91 12.96 -4.87 -4.05
N PHE A 92 12.14 -3.98 -4.63
CA PHE A 92 11.18 -3.18 -3.85
C PHE A 92 10.15 -3.96 -3.04
N GLN A 93 10.01 -5.28 -3.22
CA GLN A 93 9.16 -6.12 -2.37
C GLN A 93 9.71 -6.28 -0.94
N ASP A 94 11.02 -6.07 -0.73
CA ASP A 94 11.63 -6.09 0.59
C ASP A 94 11.30 -4.84 1.43
N LEU A 95 10.75 -3.80 0.80
CA LEU A 95 10.43 -2.51 1.39
C LEU A 95 11.63 -1.81 2.06
N ALA A 96 12.87 -2.16 1.72
CA ALA A 96 14.08 -1.56 2.30
C ALA A 96 14.15 -0.05 2.04
N PHE A 97 13.60 0.41 0.91
CA PHE A 97 13.46 1.84 0.61
C PHE A 97 12.60 2.57 1.66
N MET A 98 11.59 1.90 2.24
CA MET A 98 10.75 2.49 3.28
C MET A 98 11.49 2.68 4.61
N GLU A 99 12.39 1.76 4.94
CA GLU A 99 13.23 1.87 6.15
C GLU A 99 14.19 3.06 6.04
N LYS A 100 14.72 3.29 4.83
CA LYS A 100 15.58 4.44 4.49
C LYS A 100 14.83 5.75 4.26
N ARG A 101 13.49 5.74 4.34
CA ARG A 101 12.63 6.91 4.05
C ARG A 101 12.78 7.44 2.63
N GLU A 102 13.14 6.56 1.70
CA GLU A 102 13.23 6.85 0.26
C GLU A 102 11.83 6.79 -0.39
N ASN A 103 11.66 7.50 -1.49
CA ASN A 103 10.45 7.52 -2.31
C ASN A 103 10.64 6.65 -3.56
N LEU A 104 9.54 6.26 -4.21
CA LEU A 104 9.57 5.64 -5.53
C LEU A 104 8.79 6.50 -6.52
N VAL A 105 9.33 6.71 -7.71
CA VAL A 105 8.63 7.43 -8.79
C VAL A 105 8.63 6.58 -10.05
N PHE A 106 7.44 6.17 -10.48
CA PHE A 106 7.23 5.47 -11.74
C PHE A 106 6.85 6.47 -12.84
N ILE A 107 7.65 6.54 -13.90
CA ILE A 107 7.47 7.48 -15.02
C ILE A 107 7.31 6.71 -16.32
N GLY A 108 6.44 7.17 -17.22
CA GLY A 108 6.26 6.55 -18.55
C GLY A 108 4.89 6.77 -19.16
N SER A 109 4.72 6.41 -20.42
CA SER A 109 3.46 6.62 -21.16
C SER A 109 2.25 5.91 -20.53
N PRO A 110 1.01 6.30 -20.85
CA PRO A 110 -0.19 5.61 -20.38
C PRO A 110 -0.17 4.11 -20.75
N GLY A 111 -0.63 3.26 -19.81
CA GLY A 111 -0.79 1.83 -20.05
C GLY A 111 0.48 0.96 -19.94
N VAL A 112 1.65 1.52 -19.61
CA VAL A 112 2.90 0.75 -19.46
C VAL A 112 3.06 0.01 -18.13
N GLY A 113 2.10 0.16 -17.20
CA GLY A 113 2.09 -0.59 -15.94
C GLY A 113 2.58 0.13 -14.68
N LYS A 114 2.79 1.45 -14.72
CA LYS A 114 3.17 2.27 -13.54
C LYS A 114 2.28 2.03 -12.32
N THR A 115 0.96 2.21 -12.49
CA THR A 115 -0.04 2.00 -11.44
C THR A 115 -0.08 0.54 -10.97
N HIS A 116 0.17 -0.43 -11.85
CA HIS A 116 0.25 -1.85 -11.46
C HIS A 116 1.40 -2.07 -10.49
N LEU A 117 2.58 -1.52 -10.77
CA LEU A 117 3.74 -1.63 -9.88
C LEU A 117 3.48 -0.92 -8.54
N ALA A 118 2.96 0.30 -8.59
CA ALA A 118 2.60 1.08 -7.40
C ALA A 118 1.62 0.31 -6.48
N ILE A 119 0.57 -0.28 -7.06
CA ILE A 119 -0.40 -1.11 -6.33
C ILE A 119 0.26 -2.38 -5.80
N SER A 120 1.10 -3.04 -6.60
CA SER A 120 1.73 -4.32 -6.21
C SER A 120 2.66 -4.14 -5.01
N ILE A 121 3.48 -3.08 -5.01
CA ILE A 121 4.35 -2.73 -3.89
C ILE A 121 3.50 -2.27 -2.69
N GLY A 122 2.44 -1.49 -2.91
CA GLY A 122 1.53 -1.08 -1.85
C GLY A 122 0.82 -2.24 -1.16
N ILE A 123 0.40 -3.27 -1.91
CA ILE A 123 -0.18 -4.49 -1.35
C ILE A 123 0.85 -5.28 -0.56
N GLU A 124 2.09 -5.34 -1.04
CA GLU A 124 3.18 -5.98 -0.29
C GLU A 124 3.48 -5.24 1.02
N ALA A 125 3.45 -3.90 1.01
CA ALA A 125 3.52 -3.09 2.21
C ALA A 125 2.41 -3.41 3.21
N CYS A 126 1.16 -3.56 2.76
CA CYS A 126 0.07 -3.99 3.63
C CYS A 126 0.28 -5.38 4.23
N ARG A 127 0.82 -6.33 3.45
CA ARG A 127 1.11 -7.70 3.91
C ARG A 127 2.20 -7.73 4.99
N GLN A 128 3.12 -6.78 4.96
CA GLN A 128 4.13 -6.59 5.99
C GLN A 128 3.66 -5.65 7.11
N GLY A 129 2.34 -5.45 7.24
CA GLY A 129 1.73 -4.69 8.33
C GLY A 129 1.88 -3.16 8.23
N LYS A 130 2.36 -2.63 7.09
CA LYS A 130 2.51 -1.18 6.89
C LYS A 130 1.18 -0.54 6.53
N ARG A 131 0.83 0.56 7.20
CA ARG A 131 -0.38 1.34 6.91
C ARG A 131 -0.17 2.07 5.59
N THR A 132 -0.86 1.60 4.57
CA THR A 132 -0.76 2.14 3.21
C THR A 132 -2.06 2.84 2.81
N LEU A 133 -1.95 3.86 1.97
CA LEU A 133 -3.09 4.45 1.27
C LEU A 133 -2.76 4.68 -0.20
N PHE A 134 -3.67 4.29 -1.09
CA PHE A 134 -3.70 4.65 -2.49
C PHE A 134 -4.71 5.76 -2.73
N ILE A 135 -4.31 6.78 -3.47
CA ILE A 135 -5.18 7.89 -3.85
C ILE A 135 -4.73 8.48 -5.20
N ASN A 136 -5.69 8.85 -6.05
CA ASN A 136 -5.41 9.61 -7.25
C ASN A 136 -5.01 11.05 -6.87
N CYS A 137 -4.04 11.64 -7.57
CA CYS A 137 -3.55 13.00 -7.30
C CYS A 137 -4.68 14.03 -7.28
N HIS A 138 -5.60 14.00 -8.25
CA HIS A 138 -6.70 14.95 -8.33
C HIS A 138 -7.68 14.78 -7.16
N GLU A 139 -7.99 13.54 -6.76
CA GLU A 139 -8.82 13.26 -5.58
C GLU A 139 -8.15 13.76 -4.29
N LEU A 140 -6.84 13.59 -4.16
CA LEU A 140 -6.06 14.09 -3.03
C LEU A 140 -6.14 15.63 -2.95
N LEU A 141 -5.86 16.31 -4.06
CA LEU A 141 -5.92 17.77 -4.15
C LEU A 141 -7.30 18.31 -3.82
N SER A 142 -8.35 17.74 -4.41
CA SER A 142 -9.75 18.09 -4.14
C SER A 142 -10.08 17.98 -2.64
N ARG A 143 -9.62 16.92 -1.97
CA ARG A 143 -9.83 16.73 -0.53
C ARG A 143 -9.02 17.69 0.33
N LEU A 144 -7.79 18.03 -0.07
CA LEU A 144 -6.98 19.02 0.64
C LEU A 144 -7.58 20.42 0.49
N ARG A 145 -8.06 20.78 -0.71
CA ARG A 145 -8.75 22.05 -0.98
C ARG A 145 -10.02 22.19 -0.15
N ALA A 146 -10.87 21.16 -0.15
CA ALA A 146 -12.08 21.16 0.67
C ALA A 146 -11.78 21.23 2.19
N ALA A 147 -10.64 20.69 2.64
CA ALA A 147 -10.21 20.83 4.03
C ALA A 147 -9.68 22.24 4.34
N TYR A 148 -8.95 22.84 3.40
CA TYR A 148 -8.49 24.23 3.51
C TYR A 148 -9.66 25.21 3.60
N GLU A 149 -10.65 25.09 2.73
CA GLU A 149 -11.86 25.92 2.74
C GLU A 149 -12.66 25.80 4.05
N LYS A 150 -12.53 24.67 4.76
CA LYS A 150 -13.19 24.41 6.05
C LYS A 150 -12.34 24.77 7.28
N GLY A 151 -11.09 25.21 7.08
CA GLY A 151 -10.15 25.48 8.18
C GLY A 151 -9.57 24.23 8.85
N ASP A 152 -9.68 23.06 8.21
CA ASP A 152 -9.28 21.74 8.73
C ASP A 152 -8.02 21.17 8.04
N LEU A 153 -7.25 22.03 7.34
CA LEU A 153 -6.12 21.61 6.50
C LEU A 153 -5.07 20.81 7.28
N ASP A 154 -4.61 21.31 8.43
CA ASP A 154 -3.57 20.66 9.24
C ASP A 154 -3.97 19.23 9.64
N ARG A 155 -5.24 19.05 10.01
CA ARG A 155 -5.78 17.73 10.34
C ARG A 155 -5.78 16.80 9.14
N SER A 156 -6.10 17.32 7.95
CA SER A 156 -6.09 16.58 6.69
C SER A 156 -4.68 16.17 6.30
N ILE A 157 -3.72 17.10 6.33
CA ILE A 157 -2.30 16.83 6.05
C ILE A 157 -1.76 15.77 7.02
N ASN A 158 -1.97 15.93 8.32
CA ASN A 158 -1.52 14.96 9.32
C ASN A 158 -2.14 13.57 9.13
N ARG A 159 -3.40 13.50 8.66
CA ARG A 159 -4.04 12.23 8.31
C ARG A 159 -3.33 11.52 7.16
N TYR A 160 -2.88 12.22 6.14
CA TYR A 160 -2.15 11.62 5.01
C TYR A 160 -0.67 11.39 5.33
N ALA A 161 -0.05 12.27 6.12
CA ALA A 161 1.36 12.19 6.48
C ALA A 161 1.70 10.98 7.38
N ARG A 162 0.73 10.49 8.17
CA ARG A 162 0.93 9.35 9.09
C ARG A 162 0.92 7.97 8.42
N TYR A 163 0.50 7.85 7.17
CA TYR A 163 0.60 6.56 6.46
C TYR A 163 2.06 6.22 6.25
N ASP A 164 2.43 4.99 6.58
CA ASP A 164 3.80 4.49 6.44
C ASP A 164 4.19 4.51 4.95
N LEU A 165 3.22 4.20 4.07
CA LEU A 165 3.31 4.35 2.61
C LEU A 165 2.11 5.12 2.05
N LEU A 166 2.36 6.18 1.28
CA LEU A 166 1.32 6.88 0.52
C LEU A 166 1.58 6.72 -0.97
N VAL A 167 0.62 6.17 -1.71
CA VAL A 167 0.67 6.05 -3.17
C VAL A 167 -0.18 7.17 -3.76
N ILE A 168 0.47 8.09 -4.49
CA ILE A 168 -0.17 9.19 -5.22
C ILE A 168 -0.09 8.86 -6.71
N ASP A 169 -1.22 8.45 -7.26
CA ASP A 169 -1.31 8.00 -8.66
C ASP A 169 -1.66 9.17 -9.61
N GLU A 170 -1.13 9.13 -10.82
CA GLU A 170 -1.44 10.04 -11.94
C GLU A 170 -1.08 11.52 -11.71
N ILE A 171 0.07 11.81 -11.09
CA ILE A 171 0.61 13.18 -11.07
C ILE A 171 0.95 13.62 -12.49
N GLY A 172 0.46 14.80 -12.90
CA GLY A 172 0.76 15.40 -14.20
C GLY A 172 -0.21 15.05 -15.32
N TYR A 173 -1.31 14.34 -15.03
CA TYR A 173 -2.36 14.09 -16.01
C TYR A 173 -3.28 15.30 -16.22
N LEU A 174 -3.60 16.02 -15.15
CA LEU A 174 -4.35 17.28 -15.17
C LEU A 174 -3.45 18.45 -14.74
N PRO A 175 -3.69 19.67 -15.26
CA PRO A 175 -3.04 20.87 -14.72
C PRO A 175 -3.32 21.01 -13.23
N ILE A 176 -2.31 21.44 -12.47
CA ILE A 176 -2.41 21.70 -11.03
C ILE A 176 -2.31 23.21 -10.85
N ASP A 177 -3.32 23.81 -10.21
CA ASP A 177 -3.31 25.24 -9.97
C ASP A 177 -2.30 25.63 -8.86
N HIS A 178 -2.05 26.93 -8.71
CA HIS A 178 -1.07 27.44 -7.74
C HIS A 178 -1.40 27.03 -6.29
N ASP A 179 -2.68 27.04 -5.91
CA ASP A 179 -3.09 26.71 -4.54
C ASP A 179 -3.01 25.21 -4.29
N GLU A 180 -3.39 24.39 -5.27
CA GLU A 180 -3.22 22.95 -5.26
C GLU A 180 -1.75 22.53 -5.18
N ALA A 181 -0.86 23.22 -5.89
CA ALA A 181 0.59 23.01 -5.80
C ALA A 181 1.10 23.26 -4.37
N ASN A 182 0.63 24.34 -3.73
CA ASN A 182 0.97 24.64 -2.33
C ASN A 182 0.44 23.58 -1.36
N LEU A 183 -0.79 23.09 -1.57
CA LEU A 183 -1.39 22.03 -0.75
C LEU A 183 -0.60 20.72 -0.86
N LEU A 184 -0.22 20.33 -2.08
CA LEU A 184 0.62 19.15 -2.30
C LEU A 184 2.00 19.33 -1.66
N PHE A 185 2.61 20.51 -1.81
CA PHE A 185 3.89 20.82 -1.19
C PHE A 185 3.85 20.65 0.33
N GLN A 186 2.82 21.17 1.00
CA GLN A 186 2.69 21.02 2.46
C GLN A 186 2.60 19.55 2.88
N LEU A 187 1.88 18.72 2.12
CA LEU A 187 1.81 17.28 2.37
C LEU A 187 3.15 16.58 2.15
N ILE A 188 3.82 16.84 1.02
CA ILE A 188 5.14 16.27 0.71
C ILE A 188 6.15 16.68 1.80
N ASN A 189 6.16 17.94 2.21
CA ASN A 189 7.01 18.44 3.28
C ASN A 189 6.70 17.79 4.63
N ALA A 190 5.43 17.52 4.93
CA ALA A 190 5.05 16.81 6.16
C ALA A 190 5.52 15.33 6.17
N ARG A 191 5.76 14.74 4.99
CA ARG A 191 6.23 13.35 4.82
C ARG A 191 7.75 13.22 4.64
N TYR A 192 8.41 14.28 4.19
CA TYR A 192 9.84 14.32 3.93
C TYR A 192 10.66 13.81 5.11
N GLU A 193 11.59 12.87 4.84
CA GLU A 193 12.43 12.16 5.82
C GLU A 193 11.67 11.41 6.94
N LYS A 194 10.34 11.30 6.85
CA LYS A 194 9.49 10.65 7.86
C LYS A 194 8.81 9.41 7.36
N ASN A 195 8.19 9.45 6.19
CA ASN A 195 7.46 8.31 5.59
C ASN A 195 7.56 8.33 4.06
N SER A 196 7.52 7.16 3.44
CA SER A 196 7.81 6.99 2.02
C SER A 196 6.59 7.23 1.14
N THR A 197 6.80 7.77 -0.05
CA THR A 197 5.74 8.05 -1.02
C THR A 197 6.05 7.35 -2.33
N ILE A 198 5.06 6.68 -2.91
CA ILE A 198 5.12 6.18 -4.28
C ILE A 198 4.32 7.15 -5.16
N ILE A 199 4.92 7.57 -6.26
CA ILE A 199 4.29 8.44 -7.23
C ILE A 199 4.25 7.76 -8.59
N THR A 200 3.16 7.92 -9.33
CA THR A 200 3.13 7.61 -10.76
C THR A 200 2.92 8.90 -11.56
N SER A 201 3.63 9.03 -12.67
CA SER A 201 3.48 10.17 -13.58
C SER A 201 3.63 9.74 -15.04
N ASN A 202 2.89 10.39 -15.92
CA ASN A 202 3.07 10.29 -17.37
C ASN A 202 4.12 11.26 -17.92
N THR A 203 4.61 12.18 -17.08
CA THR A 203 5.56 13.22 -17.45
C THR A 203 6.86 13.04 -16.66
N ASP A 204 8.00 13.28 -17.31
CA ASP A 204 9.29 13.31 -16.63
C ASP A 204 9.32 14.40 -15.54
N LEU A 205 10.18 14.21 -14.52
CA LEU A 205 10.31 15.16 -13.41
C LEU A 205 10.64 16.59 -13.86
N SER A 206 11.38 16.76 -14.95
CA SER A 206 11.67 18.08 -15.53
C SER A 206 10.41 18.78 -16.05
N GLY A 207 9.42 18.03 -16.54
CA GLY A 207 8.15 18.58 -17.03
C GLY A 207 7.16 18.92 -15.91
N TRP A 208 7.47 18.58 -14.65
CA TRP A 208 6.61 18.96 -13.52
C TRP A 208 6.56 20.49 -13.34
N VAL A 209 7.61 21.21 -13.70
CA VAL A 209 7.63 22.69 -13.64
C VAL A 209 6.47 23.30 -14.43
N GLU A 210 6.13 22.71 -15.57
CA GLU A 210 5.02 23.15 -16.42
C GLU A 210 3.66 22.75 -15.84
N ILE A 211 3.57 21.58 -15.19
CA ILE A 211 2.34 21.05 -14.58
C ILE A 211 1.86 21.89 -13.40
N PHE A 212 2.79 22.30 -12.53
CA PHE A 212 2.49 22.99 -11.26
C PHE A 212 2.36 24.50 -11.40
N GLN A 213 2.68 25.06 -12.58
CA GLN A 213 2.58 26.50 -12.91
C GLN A 213 3.20 27.46 -11.88
N ASN A 214 4.10 26.96 -11.04
CA ASN A 214 4.81 27.70 -10.00
C ASN A 214 6.23 27.11 -9.84
N PRO A 215 7.21 27.63 -10.60
CA PRO A 215 8.58 27.08 -10.61
C PRO A 215 9.23 27.00 -9.23
N THR A 216 8.94 27.95 -8.33
CA THR A 216 9.50 27.99 -6.97
C THR A 216 8.97 26.83 -6.13
N VAL A 217 7.65 26.64 -6.11
CA VAL A 217 7.01 25.55 -5.36
C VAL A 217 7.36 24.20 -5.99
N THR A 218 7.41 24.11 -7.32
CA THR A 218 7.84 22.88 -8.00
C THR A 218 9.27 22.52 -7.65
N GLY A 219 10.19 23.48 -7.66
CA GLY A 219 11.56 23.27 -7.23
C GLY A 219 11.62 22.73 -5.80
N ALA A 220 10.82 23.29 -4.89
CA ALA A 220 10.77 22.87 -3.50
C ALA A 220 10.13 21.46 -3.30
N ILE A 221 9.13 21.10 -4.12
CA ILE A 221 8.56 19.74 -4.15
C ILE A 221 9.59 18.76 -4.70
N LEU A 222 10.18 19.06 -5.86
CA LEU A 222 11.16 18.19 -6.51
C LEU A 222 12.36 17.96 -5.60
N ASP A 223 12.88 19.01 -4.97
CA ASP A 223 13.97 18.89 -3.99
C ASP A 223 13.65 17.85 -2.90
N ARG A 224 12.46 17.93 -2.29
CA ARG A 224 12.04 17.00 -1.22
C ARG A 224 11.67 15.59 -1.72
N VAL A 225 11.03 15.49 -2.88
CA VAL A 225 10.63 14.19 -3.45
C VAL A 225 11.85 13.45 -3.98
N VAL A 226 12.78 14.17 -4.63
CA VAL A 226 13.89 13.63 -5.43
C VAL A 226 15.19 13.51 -4.64
N HIS A 227 15.34 14.15 -3.47
CA HIS A 227 16.55 14.00 -2.64
C HIS A 227 16.85 12.53 -2.31
N HIS A 228 15.82 11.74 -1.98
CA HIS A 228 15.92 10.31 -1.70
C HIS A 228 14.87 9.54 -2.48
N VAL A 229 15.16 9.20 -3.75
CA VAL A 229 14.18 8.56 -4.64
C VAL A 229 14.80 7.50 -5.53
N HIS A 230 14.03 6.44 -5.80
CA HIS A 230 14.26 5.55 -6.93
C HIS A 230 13.33 5.94 -8.07
N VAL A 231 13.89 6.33 -9.21
CA VAL A 231 13.12 6.69 -10.41
C VAL A 231 13.13 5.52 -11.39
N VAL A 232 11.97 4.90 -11.55
CA VAL A 232 11.78 3.79 -12.50
C VAL A 232 11.07 4.32 -13.73
N LYS A 233 11.82 4.48 -14.82
CA LYS A 233 11.29 4.86 -16.13
C LYS A 233 10.84 3.60 -16.88
N ILE A 234 9.58 3.56 -17.29
CA ILE A 234 8.99 2.46 -18.04
C ILE A 234 8.71 2.95 -19.47
N THR A 235 9.47 2.42 -20.41
CA THR A 235 9.34 2.70 -21.84
C THR A 235 8.88 1.43 -22.56
N GLY A 236 7.78 1.53 -23.29
CA GLY A 236 7.23 0.37 -24.00
C GLY A 236 5.81 0.59 -24.49
N LYS A 237 5.24 -0.46 -25.11
CA LYS A 237 3.87 -0.43 -25.64
C LYS A 237 2.85 -0.40 -24.49
N SER A 238 1.70 0.21 -24.74
CA SER A 238 0.58 0.19 -23.80
C SER A 238 0.02 -1.23 -23.68
N TYR A 239 -0.02 -1.77 -22.46
CA TYR A 239 -0.63 -3.06 -22.17
C TYR A 239 -2.16 -3.04 -22.44
N ARG A 240 -2.79 -1.86 -22.38
CA ARG A 240 -4.21 -1.69 -22.69
C ARG A 240 -4.54 -1.97 -24.17
N LEU A 241 -3.53 -1.93 -25.05
CA LEU A 241 -3.68 -2.20 -26.49
C LEU A 241 -3.29 -3.64 -26.87
N LYS A 242 -2.91 -4.47 -25.89
CA LYS A 242 -2.55 -5.88 -26.10
C LYS A 242 -3.81 -6.65 -26.50
N GLY A 243 -3.93 -7.00 -27.78
CA GLY A 243 -5.09 -7.72 -28.36
C GLY A 243 -5.98 -6.91 -29.30
N THR A 244 -5.59 -5.68 -29.65
CA THR A 244 -6.26 -4.86 -30.70
C THR A 244 -5.60 -4.96 -32.08
N ASP A 245 -4.67 -5.90 -32.25
CA ASP A 245 -4.04 -6.25 -33.53
C ASP A 245 -4.61 -7.58 -34.06
#